data_AF-A0A925G5F4-F1
#
_entry.id   AF-A0A925G5F4-F1
#
_cell.length_a   1.000
_cell.length_b   1.000
_cell.length_c   1.000
_cell.angle_alpha   90.00
_cell.angle_beta   90.00
_cell.angle_gamma   90.00
#
_symmetry.space_group_name_H-M   'P 1'
#
loop_
_entity.id
_entity.type
_entity.pdbx_description
1 polymer ?
#
loop_
_entity_poly.entity_id
_entity_poly.type
_entity_poly.pdbx_seq_one_letter_code
_entity_poly.pdbx_strand_id
1 'polypeptide(L)' 'YNLNADDLKKGDAELMILIKAFDDTFSQTVHSRTSYKYNEVVFNAKFKPVFHPDEGGIMTMDLSKINDYALNKT' A
#
# COMPACT_ATOMS: atom_id res chain seq x y z
N TYR A 1 16.26 -13.14 3.42
CA TYR A 1 16.87 -12.09 4.27
C TYR A 1 18.10 -11.56 3.53
N ASN A 2 18.36 -10.24 3.58
CA ASN A 2 19.42 -9.52 2.83
C ASN A 2 19.28 -9.43 1.30
N LEU A 3 18.06 -9.26 0.79
CA LEU A 3 17.86 -8.91 -0.63
C LEU A 3 17.80 -7.38 -0.76
N ASN A 4 18.54 -6.82 -1.71
CA ASN A 4 18.43 -5.41 -2.11
C ASN A 4 17.61 -5.27 -3.41
N ALA A 5 17.39 -4.05 -3.88
CA ALA A 5 16.61 -3.77 -5.08
C ALA A 5 17.16 -4.44 -6.36
N ASP A 6 18.49 -4.55 -6.50
CA ASP A 6 19.12 -5.20 -7.64
C ASP A 6 18.91 -6.72 -7.62
N ASP A 7 18.88 -7.34 -6.45
CA ASP A 7 18.59 -8.76 -6.32
C ASP A 7 17.15 -9.07 -6.75
N LEU A 8 16.20 -8.21 -6.36
CA LEU A 8 14.80 -8.32 -6.77
C LEU A 8 14.64 -8.14 -8.30
N LYS A 9 15.39 -7.21 -8.89
CA LYS A 9 15.43 -7.02 -10.34
C LYS A 9 16.01 -8.23 -11.07
N LYS A 10 17.14 -8.76 -10.62
CA LYS A 10 17.79 -9.94 -11.23
C LYS A 10 16.90 -11.18 -11.19
N GLY A 11 16.11 -11.32 -10.13
CA GLY A 11 15.18 -12.44 -9.96
C GLY A 11 13.82 -12.25 -10.64
N ASP A 12 13.58 -11.12 -11.33
CA ASP A 12 12.25 -10.71 -11.82
C ASP A 12 11.14 -10.87 -10.76
N ALA A 13 11.45 -10.40 -9.55
CA ALA A 13 10.60 -10.62 -8.39
C ALA A 13 9.23 -9.93 -8.53
N GLU A 14 8.21 -10.58 -7.97
CA GLU A 14 6.83 -10.10 -7.92
C GLU A 14 6.26 -10.28 -6.50
N LEU A 15 5.66 -9.22 -5.96
CA LEU A 15 4.95 -9.24 -4.68
C LEU A 15 3.46 -9.44 -4.94
N MET A 16 2.90 -10.54 -4.45
CA MET A 16 1.46 -10.82 -4.54
C MET A 16 0.76 -10.47 -3.24
N ILE A 17 -0.33 -9.70 -3.32
CA ILE A 17 -1.17 -9.31 -2.18
C ILE A 17 -2.56 -9.92 -2.36
N LEU A 18 -3.03 -10.63 -1.33
CA LEU A 18 -4.40 -11.14 -1.23
C LEU A 18 -5.07 -10.49 -0.01
N ILE A 19 -6.18 -9.80 -0.26
CA ILE A 19 -7.08 -9.30 0.78
C ILE A 19 -8.31 -10.21 0.79
N LYS A 20 -8.65 -10.72 1.98
CA LYS A 20 -9.87 -11.51 2.23
C LYS A 20 -10.69 -10.76 3.28
N ALA A 21 -11.96 -10.52 3.00
CA ALA A 21 -12.89 -9.90 3.93
C ALA A 21 -14.24 -10.64 3.90
N PHE A 22 -15.00 -10.52 4.99
CA PHE A 22 -16.40 -10.91 5.00
C PHE A 22 -17.24 -9.65 4.76
N ASP A 23 -18.16 -9.71 3.81
CA ASP A 23 -19.09 -8.63 3.50
C ASP A 23 -20.43 -8.95 4.16
N ASP A 24 -20.75 -8.20 5.22
CA ASP A 24 -21.99 -8.39 5.98
C ASP A 24 -23.25 -8.07 5.16
N THR A 25 -23.16 -7.18 4.16
CA THR A 25 -24.31 -6.76 3.34
C THR A 25 -24.81 -7.92 2.48
N PHE A 26 -23.89 -8.71 1.95
CA PHE A 26 -24.18 -9.85 1.09
C PHE A 26 -23.93 -11.20 1.77
N SER A 27 -23.53 -11.18 3.05
CA SER A 27 -23.22 -12.37 3.86
C SER A 27 -22.25 -13.34 3.17
N GLN A 28 -21.23 -12.81 2.51
CA GLN A 28 -20.29 -13.60 1.71
C GLN A 28 -18.84 -13.21 1.99
N THR A 29 -17.92 -14.14 1.75
CA THR A 29 -16.48 -13.83 1.74
C THR A 29 -16.09 -13.26 0.38
N VAL A 30 -15.45 -12.09 0.38
CA VAL A 30 -14.88 -11.44 -0.81
C VAL A 30 -13.35 -11.52 -0.79
N HIS A 31 -12.78 -11.54 -1.98
CA HIS A 31 -11.34 -11.59 -2.20
C HIS A 31 -10.90 -10.52 -3.20
N SER A 32 -9.81 -9.81 -2.89
CA SER A 32 -9.12 -8.92 -3.83
C SER A 32 -7.67 -9.35 -3.96
N ARG A 33 -7.17 -9.38 -5.19
CA ARG A 33 -5.79 -9.76 -5.52
C ARG A 33 -5.14 -8.66 -6.33
N THR A 34 -3.91 -8.32 -5.98
CA THR A 34 -3.06 -7.44 -6.75
C THR A 34 -1.63 -7.94 -6.70
N SER A 35 -0.82 -7.58 -7.68
CA SER A 35 0.61 -7.85 -7.64
C SER A 35 1.42 -6.66 -8.12
N TYR A 36 2.65 -6.58 -7.65
CA TYR A 36 3.61 -5.54 -7.99
C TYR A 36 4.93 -6.18 -8.38
N LYS A 37 5.44 -5.84 -9.56
CA LYS A 37 6.79 -6.17 -10.00
C LYS A 37 7.82 -5.33 -9.23
N TYR A 38 9.07 -5.80 -9.24
CA TYR A 38 10.18 -5.12 -8.54
C TYR A 38 10.31 -3.62 -8.89
N ASN A 39 9.93 -3.21 -10.10
CA ASN A 39 10.03 -1.83 -10.60
C ASN A 39 8.85 -0.94 -10.16
N GLU A 40 7.80 -1.52 -9.58
CA GLU A 40 6.66 -0.78 -9.00
C GLU A 40 6.86 -0.50 -7.50
N VAL A 41 7.92 -1.06 -6.91
CA VAL A 41 8.28 -0.84 -5.51
C VAL A 41 9.20 0.38 -5.37
N VAL A 42 8.73 1.38 -4.63
CA VAL A 42 9.55 2.54 -4.24
C VAL A 42 10.27 2.24 -2.92
N PHE A 43 11.57 1.95 -3.01
CA PHE A 43 12.39 1.64 -1.84
C PHE A 43 12.65 2.90 -0.99
N ASN A 44 12.84 2.68 0.32
CA ASN A 44 13.09 3.75 1.29
C ASN A 44 12.02 4.85 1.32
N ALA A 45 10.76 4.48 1.07
CA ALA A 45 9.61 5.37 1.10
C ALA A 45 8.67 5.03 2.26
N LYS A 46 7.88 6.03 2.68
CA LYS A 46 6.78 5.89 3.63
C LYS A 46 5.53 6.57 3.10
N PHE A 47 4.38 5.90 3.21
CA PHE A 47 3.08 6.50 2.87
C PHE A 47 2.80 7.72 3.76
N LYS A 48 2.25 8.78 3.15
CA LYS A 48 1.76 9.92 3.91
C LYS A 48 0.45 9.56 4.62
N PRO A 49 0.15 10.17 5.78
CA PRO A 49 -1.13 9.97 6.44
C PRO A 49 -2.30 10.42 5.54
N VAL A 50 -3.32 9.57 5.40
CA VAL A 50 -4.59 9.91 4.74
C VAL A 50 -5.62 10.51 5.71
N PHE A 51 -5.40 10.33 7.01
CA PHE A 51 -6.29 10.80 8.06
C PHE A 51 -5.81 12.14 8.61
N HIS A 52 -6.72 13.11 8.73
CA HIS A 52 -6.45 14.41 9.34
C HIS A 52 -7.75 15.01 9.90
N PRO A 53 -7.69 15.84 10.95
CA PRO A 53 -8.86 16.59 11.41
C PRO A 53 -9.24 17.67 10.39
N ASP A 54 -10.53 17.88 10.18
CA ASP A 54 -11.05 19.05 9.47
C ASP A 54 -11.06 20.31 10.36
N GLU A 55 -11.59 21.42 9.85
CA GLU A 55 -11.72 22.69 10.58
C GLU A 55 -12.55 22.57 11.87
N GLY A 56 -13.46 21.58 11.94
CA GLY A 56 -14.29 21.28 13.10
C GLY A 56 -13.67 20.27 14.07
N GLY A 57 -12.48 19.75 13.78
CA GLY A 57 -11.81 18.74 14.58
C GLY A 57 -12.29 17.31 14.34
N ILE A 58 -13.14 17.07 13.34
CA ILE A 58 -13.61 15.73 12.97
C ILE A 58 -12.52 15.03 12.16
N MET A 59 -12.20 13.80 12.51
CA MET A 59 -11.24 13.00 11.73
C MET A 59 -11.82 12.65 10.36
N THR A 60 -11.17 13.13 9.31
CA THR A 60 -11.52 12.87 7.92
C THR A 60 -10.45 12.03 7.23
N MET A 61 -10.87 11.30 6.19
CA MET A 61 -9.99 10.50 5.34
C MET A 61 -9.97 11.08 3.93
N ASP A 62 -8.79 11.46 3.46
CA ASP A 62 -8.59 11.93 2.08
C ASP A 62 -8.11 10.78 1.19
N LEU A 63 -9.05 10.19 0.45
CA LEU A 63 -8.77 9.08 -0.47
C LEU A 63 -7.86 9.47 -1.63
N SER A 64 -7.77 10.75 -1.99
CA SER A 64 -6.88 11.20 -3.07
C SER A 64 -5.40 11.02 -2.72
N LYS A 65 -5.08 10.90 -1.42
CA LYS A 65 -3.72 10.69 -0.88
C LYS A 65 -3.40 9.22 -0.60
N ILE A 66 -4.26 8.28 -0.98
CA ILE A 66 -4.08 6.86 -0.60
C ILE A 66 -2.77 6.24 -1.11
N ASN A 67 -2.25 6.75 -2.23
CA ASN A 67 -0.99 6.35 -2.83
C ASN A 67 0.14 7.38 -2.64
N ASP A 68 -0.09 8.45 -1.87
CA ASP A 68 0.93 9.47 -1.62
C ASP A 68 2.04 8.92 -0.72
N TYR A 69 3.29 9.18 -1.08
CA TYR A 69 4.46 8.77 -0.30
C TYR A 69 5.53 9.87 -0.24
N ALA A 70 6.47 9.70 0.68
CA ALA A 70 7.69 10.49 0.78
C ALA A 70 8.89 9.56 0.97
N LEU A 71 10.03 9.90 0.36
CA LEU A 71 11.30 9.22 0.59
C LEU A 71 11.83 9.61 1.98
N ASN A 72 12.35 8.64 2.72
CA ASN A 72 13.05 8.93 3.97
C ASN A 72 14.34 9.70 3.62
N LYS A 73 14.55 10.83 4.30
CA LYS A 73 15.82 11.56 4.20
C LYS A 73 16.93 10.74 4.88
N THR A 74 18.06 10.61 4.19
CA THR A 74 19.28 9.99 4.71
C THR A 74 19.82 10.73 5.92
#